data_AF-A0A1C7DCC1-F1
#
_entry.id   AF-A0A1C7DCC1-F1
#
_cell.length_a   1.000
_cell.length_b   1.000
_cell.length_c   1.000
_cell.angle_alpha   90.00
_cell.angle_beta   90.00
_cell.angle_gamma   90.00
#
_symmetry.space_group_name_H-M   'P 1'
#
loop_
_entity.id
_entity.type
_entity.pdbx_description
1 polymer ?
#
loop_
_entity_poly.entity_id
_entity_poly.type
_entity_poly.pdbx_seq_one_letter_code
_entity_poly.pdbx_strand_id
1 'polypeptide(L)' 'MKCQITVTDFTEQGTAIYIKIEVYDHQKKHRHQEELRFLGDLLYGDLVHPKKSPLSEECRLDTIAYLKQYFKSIG' A
#
# COMPACT_ATOMS: atom_id res chain seq x y z
N MET A 1 -0.51 14.35 -10.79
CA MET A 1 -0.45 14.74 -9.37
C MET A 1 -0.12 13.48 -8.60
N LYS A 2 0.84 13.53 -7.67
CA LYS A 2 1.23 12.35 -6.89
C LYS A 2 0.08 11.85 -6.04
N CYS A 3 -0.04 10.54 -5.87
CA CYS A 3 -1.06 9.92 -5.04
C CYS A 3 -0.79 10.23 -3.56
N GLN A 4 -1.84 10.43 -2.77
CA GLN A 4 -1.68 10.64 -1.33
C GLN A 4 -1.83 9.29 -0.65
N ILE A 5 -0.80 8.85 0.04
CA ILE A 5 -0.72 7.53 0.68
C ILE A 5 -0.45 7.76 2.16
N THR A 6 -1.29 7.16 3.01
CA THR A 6 -1.19 7.28 4.47
C THR A 6 -1.27 5.88 5.08
N VAL A 7 -0.24 5.48 5.83
CA VAL A 7 -0.35 4.34 6.75
C VAL A 7 -1.12 4.82 7.98
N THR A 8 -2.27 4.20 8.27
CA THR A 8 -3.12 4.59 9.39
C THR A 8 -2.87 3.75 10.63
N ASP A 9 -2.46 2.50 10.46
CA ASP A 9 -2.18 1.54 11.53
C ASP A 9 -1.34 0.38 10.97
N PHE A 10 -0.57 -0.30 11.82
CA PHE A 10 0.08 -1.55 11.45
C PHE A 10 0.37 -2.43 12.67
N THR A 11 0.49 -3.74 12.43
CA THR A 11 0.88 -4.71 13.45
C THR A 11 1.80 -5.77 12.86
N GLU A 12 2.79 -6.20 13.65
CA GLU A 12 3.75 -7.23 13.28
C GLU A 12 3.40 -8.55 13.96
N GLN A 13 3.43 -9.64 13.20
CA GLN A 13 3.19 -11.00 13.70
C GLN A 13 4.16 -11.97 13.04
N GLY A 14 5.24 -12.31 13.77
CA GLY A 14 6.30 -13.15 13.24
C GLY A 14 7.01 -12.47 12.06
N THR A 15 6.93 -13.07 10.87
CA THR A 15 7.52 -12.51 9.63
C THR A 15 6.52 -11.70 8.80
N ALA A 16 5.31 -11.48 9.32
CA ALA A 16 4.25 -10.75 8.63
C ALA A 16 4.04 -9.37 9.24
N ILE A 17 3.79 -8.37 8.39
CA ILE A 17 3.32 -7.04 8.79
C ILE A 17 1.95 -6.82 8.15
N TYR A 18 0.94 -6.56 8.96
CA TYR A 18 -0.40 -6.20 8.50
C TYR A 18 -0.53 -4.68 8.59
N ILE A 19 -0.94 -4.04 7.50
CA ILE A 19 -0.90 -2.59 7.34
C ILE A 19 -2.27 -2.10 6.92
N LYS A 20 -2.88 -1.20 7.71
CA LYS A 20 -4.04 -0.44 7.25
C LYS A 20 -3.56 0.82 6.56
N ILE A 21 -4.04 1.05 5.34
CA ILE A 21 -3.65 2.21 4.55
C ILE A 21 -4.87 2.93 3.98
N GLU A 22 -4.69 4.22 3.76
CA GLU A 22 -5.58 5.06 2.95
C GLU A 22 -4.80 5.59 1.74
N VAL A 23 -5.39 5.46 0.55
CA VAL A 23 -4.84 5.98 -0.70
C VAL A 23 -5.87 6.86 -1.40
N TYR A 24 -5.53 8.12 -1.65
CA TYR A 24 -6.31 8.99 -2.52
C TYR A 24 -5.71 9.01 -3.93
N ASP A 25 -6.48 8.50 -4.88
CA ASP A 25 -6.13 8.49 -6.29
C ASP A 25 -6.68 9.74 -6.97
N HIS A 26 -5.80 10.68 -7.32
CA HIS A 26 -6.17 11.92 -8.00
C HIS A 26 -6.71 11.71 -9.41
N GLN A 27 -6.29 10.65 -10.11
CA GLN A 27 -6.77 10.36 -11.47
C GLN A 27 -8.21 9.86 -11.43
N LYS A 28 -8.52 8.98 -10.47
CA LYS A 28 -9.87 8.42 -10.29
C LYS A 28 -10.77 9.28 -9.39
N LYS A 29 -10.19 10.28 -8.71
CA LYS A 29 -10.85 11.14 -7.71
C LYS A 29 -11.54 10.32 -6.63
N HIS A 30 -10.91 9.24 -6.21
CA HIS A 30 -11.48 8.28 -5.27
C HIS A 30 -10.49 7.95 -4.14
N ARG A 31 -11.04 7.66 -2.96
CA ARG A 31 -10.28 7.26 -1.79
C ARG A 31 -10.50 5.79 -1.51
N HIS A 32 -9.43 5.04 -1.38
CA HIS A 32 -9.44 3.63 -1.04
C HIS A 32 -8.86 3.44 0.35
N GLN A 33 -9.51 2.62 1.17
CA GLN A 33 -8.99 2.21 2.47
C GLN A 33 -9.01 0.68 2.51
N GLU A 34 -7.84 0.08 2.69
CA GLU A 34 -7.67 -1.37 2.69
C GLU A 34 -6.58 -1.81 3.67
N GLU A 35 -6.57 -3.11 3.96
CA GLU A 35 -5.46 -3.78 4.63
C GLU A 35 -4.55 -4.45 3.61
N LEU A 36 -3.25 -4.19 3.71
CA LEU A 36 -2.19 -4.87 2.96
C LEU A 36 -1.35 -5.71 3.91
N ARG A 37 -0.59 -6.67 3.35
CA ARG A 37 0.31 -7.50 4.14
C ARG A 37 1.69 -7.63 3.52
N PHE A 38 2.74 -7.40 4.30
CA PHE A 38 4.06 -7.93 4.00
C PHE A 38 4.22 -9.35 4.55
N LEU A 39 4.82 -10.23 3.76
CA LEU A 39 5.39 -11.50 4.20
C LEU A 39 6.87 -11.51 3.82
N GLY A 40 7.74 -11.17 4.76
CA GLY A 40 9.11 -10.77 4.43
C GLY A 40 9.10 -9.58 3.46
N ASP A 41 9.80 -9.70 2.33
CA ASP A 41 9.91 -8.62 1.33
C ASP A 41 8.73 -8.55 0.33
N LEU A 42 7.77 -9.48 0.44
CA LEU A 42 6.66 -9.59 -0.50
C LEU A 42 5.43 -8.85 0.01
N LEU A 43 4.93 -7.90 -0.78
CA LEU A 43 3.76 -7.08 -0.47
C LEU A 43 2.51 -7.63 -1.19
N TYR A 44 1.44 -7.88 -0.43
CA TYR A 44 0.18 -8.44 -0.89
C TYR A 44 -1.01 -7.54 -0.55
N GLY A 45 -2.05 -7.63 -1.38
CA GLY A 45 -3.36 -6.98 -1.22
C GLY A 45 -3.86 -6.41 -2.54
N ASP A 46 -5.14 -6.07 -2.61
CA ASP A 46 -5.77 -5.70 -3.88
C ASP A 46 -5.24 -4.37 -4.40
N LEU A 47 -5.03 -3.36 -3.56
CA LEU A 47 -4.45 -2.07 -3.98
C LEU A 47 -3.10 -2.19 -4.72
N VAL A 48 -2.29 -3.21 -4.42
CA VAL A 48 -0.97 -3.41 -5.05
C VAL A 48 -0.99 -4.46 -6.17
N HIS A 49 -2.07 -5.23 -6.29
CA HIS A 49 -2.17 -6.33 -7.24
C HIS A 49 -2.29 -5.83 -8.69
N PRO A 50 -1.50 -6.35 -9.65
CA PRO A 50 -1.41 -5.80 -11.01
C PRO A 50 -2.73 -5.84 -11.80
N LYS A 51 -3.63 -6.78 -11.49
CA LYS A 51 -4.90 -6.97 -12.21
C LYS A 51 -6.16 -6.65 -11.40
N LYS A 52 -6.03 -6.54 -10.08
CA LYS A 52 -7.19 -6.38 -9.17
C LYS A 52 -7.24 -4.98 -8.57
N SER A 53 -6.12 -4.25 -8.61
CA SER A 53 -6.05 -2.93 -8.02
C SER A 53 -7.12 -2.01 -8.59
N PRO A 54 -7.95 -1.40 -7.72
CA PRO A 54 -8.89 -0.38 -8.14
C PRO A 54 -8.19 0.97 -8.36
N LEU A 55 -6.87 1.08 -8.12
CA LEU A 55 -6.09 2.29 -8.37
C LEU A 55 -5.75 2.45 -9.86
N SER A 56 -5.38 3.66 -10.25
CA SER A 56 -4.62 3.92 -11.47
C SER A 56 -3.26 3.23 -11.37
N GLU A 57 -2.66 2.94 -12.53
CA GLU A 57 -1.36 2.26 -12.56
C GLU A 57 -0.27 3.08 -11.86
N GLU A 58 -0.27 4.40 -12.05
CA GLU A 58 0.65 5.32 -11.35
C GLU A 58 0.47 5.21 -9.83
N CYS A 59 -0.76 5.33 -9.30
CA CYS A 59 -0.99 5.20 -7.86
C CYS A 59 -0.66 3.82 -7.29
N ARG A 60 -0.87 2.77 -8.08
CA ARG A 60 -0.50 1.41 -7.66
C ARG A 60 1.02 1.30 -7.47
N LEU A 61 1.79 1.80 -8.44
CA LEU A 61 3.25 1.77 -8.38
C LEU A 61 3.80 2.69 -7.27
N ASP A 62 3.23 3.88 -7.12
CA ASP A 62 3.58 4.82 -6.03
C ASP A 62 3.30 4.22 -4.65
N THR A 63 2.15 3.56 -4.47
CA THR A 63 1.79 2.87 -3.22
C THR A 63 2.80 1.78 -2.89
N ILE A 64 3.19 0.97 -3.88
CA ILE A 64 4.21 -0.09 -3.68
C ILE A 64 5.56 0.50 -3.27
N ALA A 65 6.02 1.54 -3.98
CA ALA A 65 7.30 2.18 -3.71
C ALA A 65 7.33 2.82 -2.31
N TYR A 66 6.26 3.55 -1.97
CA TYR A 66 6.09 4.19 -0.67
C TYR A 66 6.14 3.17 0.47
N LEU A 67 5.35 2.09 0.39
CA LEU A 67 5.29 1.10 1.47
C LEU A 67 6.61 0.33 1.63
N LYS A 68 7.25 -0.03 0.52
CA LYS A 68 8.59 -0.64 0.59
C LYS A 68 9.60 0.29 1.24
N GLN A 69 9.53 1.60 0.99
CA GLN A 69 10.40 2.56 1.65
C GLN A 69 10.06 2.73 3.13
N TYR A 70 8.77 2.84 3.46
CA TYR A 70 8.28 3.06 4.83
C TYR A 70 8.68 1.93 5.78
N PHE A 71 8.55 0.69 5.35
CA PHE A 71 8.87 -0.48 6.19
C PHE A 71 10.32 -0.95 6.08
N LYS A 72 11.10 -0.45 5.09
CA LYS A 72 12.55 -0.69 5.02
C LYS A 72 13.33 0.06 6.11
N SER A 73 12.77 1.11 6.71
CA SER A 73 13.38 1.82 7.85
C SER A 73 13.10 1.18 9.22
N ILE A 74 12.38 0.06 9.26
CA ILE A 74 11.96 -0.61 10.51
C ILE A 74 12.74 -1.92 10.75
N GLY A 75 13.60 -2.34 9.80
CA GLY A 75 14.45 -3.53 9.89
C GLY A 75 15.95 -3.23 9.98
#